data_AF-A0A368H8X4-F1
#
_entry.id   AF-A0A368H8X4-F1
#
_cell.length_a   1.000
_cell.length_b   1.000
_cell.length_c   1.000
_cell.angle_alpha   90.00
_cell.angle_beta   90.00
_cell.angle_gamma   90.00
#
_symmetry.space_group_name_H-M   'P 1'
#
loop_
_entity.id
_entity.type
_entity.pdbx_description
1 polymer ?
#
loop_
_entity_poly.entity_id
_entity_poly.type
_entity_poly.pdbx_seq_one_letter_code
_entity_poly.pdbx_strand_id
1 'polypeptide(L)'
;MFQRTGSQNLYLPKFNIPNFGKMMWDSNSYIGCAVVRCSSFTNVVCHYGPKTRSIGRWGNTIYHMGPTCNRCKNSCVEGLCS
;
A
#
# COMPACT_ATOMS: atom_id res chain seq x y z
N MET A 1 -12.31 -14.82 11.38
CA MET A 1 -11.69 -15.26 10.11
C MET A 1 -10.17 -15.07 10.20
N PHE A 2 -9.38 -16.11 9.91
CA PHE A 2 -7.91 -16.04 9.93
C PHE A 2 -7.40 -15.66 8.53
N GLN A 3 -6.59 -14.61 8.46
CA GLN A 3 -5.93 -14.18 7.24
C GLN A 3 -4.70 -15.06 7.04
N ARG A 4 -4.69 -15.90 6.01
CA ARG A 4 -3.55 -16.73 5.62
C ARG A 4 -2.92 -16.14 4.36
N THR A 5 -1.66 -16.48 4.11
CA THR A 5 -0.97 -16.12 2.87
C THR A 5 -1.84 -16.51 1.67
N GLY A 6 -2.14 -15.55 0.79
CA GLY A 6 -2.95 -15.78 -0.40
C GLY A 6 -4.45 -15.97 -0.17
N SER A 7 -4.97 -15.89 1.06
CA SER A 7 -6.40 -16.11 1.34
C SER A 7 -7.18 -14.84 1.67
N GLN A 8 -6.52 -13.78 2.14
CA GLN A 8 -7.12 -12.48 2.47
C GLN A 8 -6.01 -11.42 2.62
N ASN A 9 -6.33 -10.17 2.34
CA ASN A 9 -5.42 -9.02 2.49
C ASN A 9 -6.11 -7.82 3.17
N LEU A 10 -6.97 -8.10 4.16
CA LEU A 10 -7.65 -7.09 4.96
C LEU A 10 -6.64 -6.38 5.85
N TYR A 11 -6.70 -5.07 5.84
CA TYR A 11 -5.97 -4.21 6.77
C TYR A 11 -6.68 -4.26 8.13
N LEU A 12 -6.11 -5.00 9.08
CA LEU A 12 -6.68 -5.19 10.43
C LEU A 12 -5.71 -4.71 11.52
N PRO A 13 -6.22 -4.15 12.63
CA PRO A 13 -5.39 -3.67 13.74
C PRO A 13 -4.45 -4.74 14.30
N LYS A 14 -4.92 -5.99 14.35
CA LYS A 14 -4.18 -7.13 14.92
C LYS A 14 -2.82 -7.41 14.25
N PHE A 15 -2.63 -6.95 13.01
CA PHE A 15 -1.36 -7.16 12.30
C PHE A 15 -0.34 -6.06 12.58
N ASN A 16 -0.77 -4.89 13.05
CA ASN A 16 0.10 -3.74 13.34
C ASN A 16 1.11 -3.41 12.21
N ILE A 17 0.62 -3.33 10.97
CA ILE A 17 1.41 -3.08 9.76
C ILE A 17 1.08 -1.73 9.08
N PRO A 18 1.01 -0.58 9.79
CA PRO A 18 0.54 0.67 9.19
C PRO A 18 1.43 1.18 8.05
N ASN A 19 2.74 1.05 8.20
CA ASN A 19 3.71 1.52 7.19
C ASN A 19 3.72 0.61 5.96
N PHE A 20 3.83 -0.69 6.19
CA PHE A 20 3.79 -1.69 5.12
C PHE A 20 2.45 -1.66 4.36
N GLY A 21 1.33 -1.56 5.08
CA GLY A 21 0.00 -1.50 4.49
C GLY A 21 -0.18 -0.28 3.58
N LYS A 22 0.37 0.89 3.94
CA LYS A 22 0.35 2.06 3.05
C LYS A 22 1.21 1.87 1.79
N MET A 23 2.40 1.29 1.92
CA MET A 23 3.30 1.05 0.77
C MET A 23 2.68 0.13 -0.27
N MET A 24 1.98 -0.91 0.18
CA MET A 24 1.42 -1.94 -0.70
C MET A 24 0.00 -1.63 -1.21
N TRP A 25 -0.54 -0.46 -0.85
CA TRP A 25 -1.92 -0.14 -1.22
C TRP A 25 -2.03 0.12 -2.73
N ASP A 26 -2.79 -0.70 -3.46
CA ASP A 26 -2.77 -0.67 -4.93
C ASP A 26 -3.28 0.64 -5.54
N SER A 27 -4.14 1.36 -4.83
CA SER A 27 -4.61 2.68 -5.25
C SER A 27 -3.60 3.81 -5.01
N ASN A 28 -2.46 3.56 -4.35
CA ASN A 28 -1.38 4.54 -4.22
C ASN A 28 -0.49 4.49 -5.47
N SER A 29 -0.72 5.39 -6.41
CA SER A 29 0.06 5.50 -7.65
C SER A 29 1.20 6.53 -7.57
N TYR A 30 1.21 7.34 -6.52
CA TYR A 30 2.20 8.40 -6.32
C TYR A 30 2.83 8.32 -4.94
N ILE A 31 4.13 8.58 -4.88
CA ILE A 31 4.90 8.71 -3.65
C ILE A 31 5.74 9.99 -3.70
N GLY A 32 5.77 10.74 -2.60
CA GLY A 32 6.67 11.87 -2.40
C GLY A 32 7.35 11.75 -1.04
N CYS A 33 8.67 11.79 -1.01
CA CYS A 33 9.45 11.63 0.21
C CYS A 33 10.34 12.85 0.48
N ALA A 34 10.58 13.14 1.76
CA ALA A 34 11.52 14.15 2.22
C ALA A 34 12.43 13.55 3.31
N VAL A 35 13.70 13.94 3.26
CA VAL A 35 14.73 13.53 4.22
C VAL A 35 15.33 14.78 4.85
N VAL A 36 15.34 14.84 6.18
CA VAL A 36 15.88 15.97 6.94
C VAL A 36 16.86 15.44 7.98
N ARG A 37 18.07 16.00 7.99
CA ARG A 37 19.05 15.76 9.06
C ARG A 37 18.73 16.70 10.24
N CYS A 38 18.28 16.15 11.35
CA CYS A 38 18.13 16.86 12.62
C CYS A 38 19.43 16.73 13.43
N SER A 39 19.55 17.49 14.53
CA SER A 39 20.79 17.55 15.32
C SER A 39 21.27 16.18 15.84
N SER A 40 20.35 15.26 16.15
CA SER A 40 20.68 13.93 16.71
C SER A 40 20.18 12.75 15.87
N PHE A 41 19.39 12.98 14.82
CA PHE A 41 18.78 11.90 14.03
C PHE A 41 18.46 12.35 12.60
N THR A 42 18.07 11.40 11.74
CA THR A 42 17.54 11.70 10.41
C THR A 42 16.06 11.38 10.37
N ASN A 43 15.26 12.36 9.97
CA ASN A 43 13.83 12.20 9.79
C ASN A 43 13.54 11.93 8.31
N VAL A 44 12.83 10.83 8.03
CA VAL A 44 12.40 10.44 6.68
C VAL A 44 10.90 10.33 6.68
N VAL A 45 10.24 11.11 5.83
CA VAL A 45 8.78 11.13 5.72
C VAL A 45 8.38 10.91 4.27
N CYS A 46 7.50 9.93 4.02
CA CYS A 46 6.90 9.70 2.72
C CYS A 46 5.39 9.86 2.78
N HIS A 47 4.85 10.59 1.81
CA HIS A 47 3.42 10.71 1.53
C HIS A 47 3.07 9.86 0.31
N TYR A 48 1.89 9.26 0.35
CA TYR A 48 1.34 8.43 -0.71
C TYR A 48 0.04 9.04 -1.20
N GLY A 49 -0.24 8.93 -2.50
CA GLY A 49 -1.46 9.43 -3.10
C GLY A 49 -1.91 8.63 -4.33
N PRO A 50 -3.13 8.89 -4.84
CA PRO A 50 -4.10 9.88 -4.33
C PRO A 50 -4.72 9.49 -2.98
N LYS A 51 -5.18 10.50 -2.21
CA LYS A 51 -5.96 10.23 -1.00
C LYS A 51 -7.34 9.71 -1.39
N THR A 52 -7.63 8.46 -1.07
CA THR A 52 -8.96 7.87 -1.21
C THR A 52 -9.57 7.62 0.17
N ARG A 53 -10.89 7.44 0.23
CA ARG A 53 -11.56 7.09 1.49
C ARG A 53 -11.11 5.73 2.02
N SER A 54 -10.59 4.86 1.17
CA SER A 54 -10.30 3.46 1.48
C SER A 54 -8.95 3.28 2.17
N ILE A 55 -7.95 4.06 1.77
CA ILE A 55 -6.55 3.90 2.21
C ILE A 55 -6.42 4.06 3.72
N GLY A 56 -5.79 3.07 4.35
CA GLY A 56 -5.49 3.06 5.79
C GLY A 56 -6.71 2.87 6.69
N ARG A 57 -7.90 2.57 6.14
CA ARG A 57 -9.07 2.24 6.96
C ARG A 57 -9.11 0.76 7.28
N TRP A 58 -9.34 0.47 8.56
CA TRP A 58 -9.50 -0.90 9.04
C TRP A 58 -10.66 -1.62 8.34
N GLY A 59 -10.45 -2.89 8.03
CA GLY A 59 -11.43 -3.73 7.33
C GLY A 59 -11.39 -3.60 5.80
N ASN A 60 -10.65 -2.65 5.23
CA ASN A 60 -10.47 -2.57 3.79
C ASN A 60 -9.34 -3.49 3.31
N THR A 61 -9.44 -3.95 2.06
CA THR A 61 -8.37 -4.69 1.39
C THR A 61 -7.27 -3.76 0.91
N ILE A 62 -6.02 -4.16 1.09
CA ILE A 62 -4.85 -3.37 0.69
C ILE A 62 -4.68 -3.38 -0.85
N TYR A 63 -5.04 -4.47 -1.51
CA TYR A 63 -5.01 -4.58 -2.97
C TYR A 63 -6.13 -5.49 -3.49
N HIS A 64 -6.34 -5.53 -4.80
CA HIS A 64 -7.23 -6.53 -5.41
C HIS A 64 -6.49 -7.86 -5.62
N MET A 65 -6.99 -8.93 -4.98
CA MET A 65 -6.41 -10.27 -5.11
C MET A 65 -6.77 -10.91 -6.47
N GLY A 66 -5.82 -11.64 -7.06
CA GLY A 66 -6.00 -12.35 -8.33
C GLY A 66 -4.69 -12.48 -9.12
N PRO A 67 -4.75 -12.97 -10.37
CA PRO A 67 -3.59 -12.99 -11.26
C PRO A 67 -3.02 -11.59 -11.49
N THR A 68 -1.70 -11.50 -11.61
CA THR A 68 -0.98 -10.25 -11.88
C THR A 68 -1.56 -9.53 -13.10
N CYS A 69 -1.77 -8.21 -12.97
CA CYS A 69 -2.27 -7.33 -14.04
C CYS A 69 -3.64 -7.71 -14.65
N ASN A 70 -4.45 -8.57 -14.01
CA ASN A 70 -5.72 -9.00 -14.58
C ASN A 70 -6.71 -7.84 -14.86
N ARG A 71 -6.55 -6.70 -14.16
CA ARG A 71 -7.38 -5.50 -14.30
C ARG A 71 -6.83 -4.45 -15.28
N CYS A 72 -5.60 -4.62 -15.75
CA CYS A 72 -4.87 -3.65 -16.58
C CYS A 72 -4.08 -4.37 -17.68
N LYS A 73 -4.72 -5.32 -18.37
CA LYS A 73 -4.06 -6.22 -19.32
C LYS A 73 -3.26 -5.49 -20.42
N ASN A 74 -3.73 -4.32 -20.84
CA ASN A 74 -3.10 -3.54 -21.91
C ASN A 74 -2.10 -2.49 -21.39
N SER A 75 -2.00 -2.30 -20.08
CA SER A 75 -1.11 -1.31 -19.45
C SER A 75 -0.32 -1.93 -18.29
N CYS A 76 0.09 -3.19 -18.46
CA CYS A 76 0.91 -3.91 -17.50
C CYS A 76 2.39 -3.79 -17.85
N VAL A 77 3.18 -3.20 -16.94
CA VAL A 77 4.63 -3.10 -17.07
C VAL A 77 5.25 -3.75 -15.85
N GLU A 78 6.04 -4.80 -16.07
CA GLU A 78 6.75 -5.55 -15.01
C GLU A 78 5.85 -6.01 -13.83
N GLY A 79 4.58 -6.32 -14.12
CA GLY A 79 3.63 -6.79 -13.12
C GLY A 79 2.89 -5.69 -12.35
N LEU A 80 3.07 -4.42 -12.73
CA LEU A 80 2.34 -3.27 -12.20
C LEU A 80 1.44 -2.66 -13.27
N CYS A 81 0.30 -2.11 -12.83
CA CYS A 81 -0.58 -1.33 -13.71
C CYS A 81 -0.02 0.09 -13.90
N SER A 82 -0.04 0.55 -15.16
CA SER A 82 0.32 1.91 -15.59
C SER A 82 -0.88 2.64 -16.21
#